data_AF-A0A2D6NHB8-F1
#
_entry.id   AF-A0A2D6NHB8-F1
#
_cell.length_a   1.000
_cell.length_b   1.000
_cell.length_c   1.000
_cell.angle_alpha   90.00
_cell.angle_beta   90.00
_cell.angle_gamma   90.00
#
_symmetry.space_group_name_H-M   'P 1'
#
loop_
_entity.id
_entity.type
_entity.pdbx_description
1 polymer ?
#
loop_
_entity_poly.entity_id
_entity_poly.type
_entity_poly.pdbx_seq_one_letter_code
_entity_poly.pdbx_strand_id
1 'polypeptide(L)'
;MSNLFVDLESRATLIKNKLDRLSITLKNSTSFMTKEAYMSECARVLQNFYSQLDKPFFKYQEAVRDNTLLPITNSVQKNKIDYDYNVVMDQVLDNLTIIFMEMENLESISIANFNFAMTEANRLTGRLKSVSSKLGDFILYGKNTLSDVFLVKDSFNNLIKIDIGSQFLNEDECSVNQAEGIITLPVILNESKSITVEKAPVLNDDSNGVSGNNVEIGKLYNGDILAINDGNPDTWYEYEKIVDKSSENDPPLILDMVLDLGSGKICNQIIINPNNFGTKTVLNIDQISTSLNGTDFISVKDDIPISGFEALDEENTFTLAPSTSKYAGQGVYTFTPRKAKYIHVRLRQSEPYVIQTLTGEKLRYAIGLRDIEIKALKFKNKGELVSLPLKCSDEIKKVMLEVTQNPITDSDLTNISYMISHDNGISWNQIQPKHLTGVSGIVSVPEILNYNNSDFETIKTDTPVTSLRLKIQLEREDANFIEGSSSLFQKTATKSEIQGVPVSAPFTITLDKPPIEDSVIIVDPMFGSKGIKESSYYVKYNQSQSEDTFIGLPFKNINVPMKKGIDSIVEQQSADEWLFVYVGGERWHQRTKNWEDYESSDTILNVFDFNPVTGELSFSPDSSYACEQPPE
;
A
#
# COMPACT_ATOMS: atom_id res chain seq x y z
N MET A 1 -23.42 -62.57 34.45
CA MET A 1 -23.35 -61.11 34.36
C MET A 1 -23.71 -60.74 32.95
N SER A 2 -24.88 -60.12 32.72
CA SER A 2 -25.22 -59.57 31.41
C SER A 2 -24.20 -58.49 31.11
N ASN A 3 -23.33 -58.71 30.13
CA ASN A 3 -22.53 -57.64 29.54
C ASN A 3 -23.54 -56.62 29.01
N LEU A 4 -23.79 -55.58 29.81
CA LEU A 4 -24.34 -54.32 29.35
C LEU A 4 -23.29 -53.78 28.38
N PHE A 5 -23.31 -54.29 27.14
CA PHE A 5 -22.66 -53.63 26.02
C PHE A 5 -23.28 -52.25 25.99
N VAL A 6 -22.48 -51.32 26.45
CA VAL A 6 -22.77 -49.91 26.39
C VAL A 6 -22.89 -49.60 24.91
N ASP A 7 -24.05 -49.15 24.47
CA ASP A 7 -24.24 -48.64 23.12
C ASP A 7 -23.33 -47.42 22.93
N LEU A 8 -22.19 -47.65 22.27
CA LEU A 8 -21.16 -46.68 21.94
C LEU A 8 -21.74 -45.45 21.25
N GLU A 9 -22.74 -45.66 20.39
CA GLU A 9 -23.40 -44.62 19.60
C GLU A 9 -24.24 -43.69 20.51
N SER A 10 -24.96 -44.26 21.48
CA SER A 10 -25.71 -43.49 22.49
C SER A 10 -24.83 -42.66 23.43
N ARG A 11 -23.56 -43.06 23.62
CA ARG A 11 -22.61 -42.33 24.49
C ARG A 11 -21.84 -41.25 23.74
N ALA A 12 -21.38 -41.53 22.53
CA ALA A 12 -20.74 -40.51 21.67
C ALA A 12 -21.72 -39.39 21.25
N THR A 13 -23.02 -39.68 21.21
CA THR A 13 -24.04 -38.66 20.96
C THR A 13 -24.29 -37.71 22.14
N LEU A 14 -23.85 -38.02 23.36
CA LEU A 14 -24.09 -37.14 24.52
C LEU A 14 -23.33 -35.81 24.40
N ILE A 15 -22.08 -35.86 23.93
CA ILE A 15 -21.22 -34.68 23.77
C ILE A 15 -21.69 -33.87 22.57
N LYS A 16 -21.94 -34.52 21.43
CA LYS A 16 -22.59 -33.91 20.25
C LYS A 16 -23.89 -33.18 20.63
N ASN A 17 -24.82 -33.84 21.33
CA ASN A 17 -26.09 -33.23 21.73
C ASN A 17 -25.93 -32.04 22.69
N LYS A 18 -24.95 -32.09 23.60
CA LYS A 18 -24.67 -30.97 24.52
C LYS A 18 -24.05 -29.79 23.79
N LEU A 19 -23.19 -30.06 22.81
CA LEU A 19 -22.52 -29.04 22.02
C LEU A 19 -23.43 -28.47 20.92
N ASP A 20 -24.36 -29.25 20.38
CA ASP A 20 -25.43 -28.76 19.52
C ASP A 20 -26.35 -27.80 20.28
N ARG A 21 -26.69 -28.12 21.54
CA ARG A 21 -27.42 -27.18 22.42
C ARG A 21 -26.64 -25.90 22.68
N LEU A 22 -25.32 -25.97 22.85
CA LEU A 22 -24.46 -24.79 22.93
C LEU A 22 -24.56 -23.97 21.64
N SER A 23 -24.38 -24.61 20.48
CA SER A 23 -24.45 -23.94 19.17
C SER A 23 -25.81 -23.25 18.97
N ILE A 24 -26.91 -23.91 19.32
CA ILE A 24 -28.26 -23.33 19.29
C ILE A 24 -28.39 -22.15 20.25
N THR A 25 -27.83 -22.26 21.46
CA THR A 25 -27.84 -21.18 22.46
C THR A 25 -27.04 -19.96 21.97
N LEU A 26 -25.89 -20.19 21.33
CA LEU A 26 -25.06 -19.14 20.71
C LEU A 26 -25.74 -18.49 19.50
N LYS A 27 -26.50 -19.26 18.71
CA LYS A 27 -27.25 -18.74 17.55
C LYS A 27 -28.48 -17.92 17.96
N ASN A 28 -29.08 -18.22 19.11
CA ASN A 28 -30.29 -17.57 19.60
C ASN A 28 -30.04 -16.38 20.53
N SER A 29 -28.78 -16.01 20.79
CA SER A 29 -28.45 -15.03 21.81
C SER A 29 -28.61 -13.59 21.31
N THR A 30 -29.79 -13.03 21.52
CA THR A 30 -29.94 -11.59 21.79
C THR A 30 -29.28 -11.18 23.12
N SER A 31 -28.75 -12.13 23.89
CA SER A 31 -28.25 -11.97 25.26
C SER A 31 -26.75 -11.70 25.41
N PHE A 32 -25.91 -12.03 24.43
CA PHE A 32 -24.46 -11.75 24.52
C PHE A 32 -24.15 -10.40 23.89
N MET A 33 -24.43 -9.33 24.64
CA MET A 33 -24.17 -7.95 24.19
C MET A 33 -22.67 -7.60 24.15
N THR A 34 -21.81 -8.41 24.77
CA THR A 34 -20.36 -8.16 24.85
C THR A 34 -19.54 -9.40 24.52
N LYS A 35 -18.31 -9.18 24.03
CA LYS A 35 -17.32 -10.23 23.71
C LYS A 35 -16.99 -11.07 24.95
N GLU A 36 -16.93 -10.42 26.10
CA GLU A 36 -16.59 -11.04 27.39
C GLU A 36 -17.68 -12.02 27.84
N ALA A 37 -18.95 -11.68 27.63
CA ALA A 37 -20.07 -12.56 27.94
C ALA A 37 -20.05 -13.82 27.06
N TYR A 38 -19.73 -13.67 25.77
CA TYR A 38 -19.55 -14.78 24.84
C TYR A 38 -18.37 -15.69 25.25
N MET A 39 -17.20 -15.10 25.54
CA MET A 39 -16.00 -15.86 25.94
C MET A 39 -16.21 -16.59 27.27
N SER A 40 -16.90 -15.97 28.23
CA SER A 40 -17.23 -16.56 29.52
C SER A 40 -18.16 -17.78 29.37
N GLU A 41 -19.16 -17.70 28.50
CA GLU A 41 -20.06 -18.83 28.25
C GLU A 41 -19.35 -19.99 27.54
N CYS A 42 -18.49 -19.69 26.57
CA CYS A 42 -17.64 -20.69 25.93
C CYS A 42 -16.71 -21.38 26.95
N ALA A 43 -16.04 -20.60 27.80
CA ALA A 43 -15.17 -21.11 28.85
C ALA A 43 -15.92 -21.98 29.85
N ARG A 44 -17.11 -21.56 30.29
CA ARG A 44 -17.97 -22.32 31.21
C ARG A 44 -18.36 -23.67 30.64
N VAL A 45 -18.70 -23.72 29.34
CA VAL A 45 -19.12 -24.96 28.69
C VAL A 45 -17.96 -25.91 28.47
N LEU A 46 -16.81 -25.40 28.04
CA LEU A 46 -15.57 -26.18 27.96
C LEU A 46 -15.16 -26.70 29.34
N GLN A 47 -15.21 -25.87 30.38
CA GLN A 47 -14.89 -26.28 31.75
C GLN A 47 -15.84 -27.38 32.26
N ASN A 48 -17.14 -27.26 32.00
CA ASN A 48 -18.13 -28.29 32.33
C ASN A 48 -17.89 -29.59 31.56
N PHE A 49 -17.37 -29.52 30.35
CA PHE A 49 -16.98 -30.67 29.56
C PHE A 49 -15.74 -31.36 30.14
N TYR A 50 -14.65 -30.61 30.33
CA TYR A 50 -13.39 -31.16 30.84
C TYR A 50 -13.51 -31.73 32.27
N SER A 51 -14.29 -31.09 33.15
CA SER A 51 -14.57 -31.62 34.50
C SER A 51 -15.38 -32.92 34.50
N GLN A 52 -16.04 -33.28 33.38
CA GLN A 52 -16.72 -34.57 33.22
C GLN A 52 -15.78 -35.66 32.67
N LEU A 53 -14.60 -35.30 32.16
CA LEU A 53 -13.57 -36.25 31.73
C LEU A 53 -12.73 -36.81 32.90
N ASP A 54 -12.90 -36.28 34.12
CA ASP A 54 -12.10 -36.59 35.32
C ASP A 54 -12.15 -38.03 35.83
N LYS A 55 -12.88 -38.94 35.17
CA LYS A 55 -12.82 -40.36 35.49
C LYS A 55 -12.28 -41.11 34.28
N PRO A 56 -11.02 -41.61 34.32
CA PRO A 56 -10.56 -42.53 33.30
C PRO A 56 -11.54 -43.69 33.20
N PHE A 57 -12.12 -43.89 32.02
CA PHE A 57 -13.09 -44.95 31.77
C PHE A 57 -12.46 -46.34 31.97
N PHE A 58 -11.14 -46.41 31.76
CA PHE A 58 -10.32 -47.55 32.11
C PHE A 58 -10.11 -47.61 33.62
N LYS A 59 -10.88 -48.47 34.29
CA LYS A 59 -10.44 -49.03 35.57
C LYS A 59 -9.48 -50.15 35.25
N TYR A 60 -8.20 -49.94 35.52
CA TYR A 60 -7.23 -51.03 35.46
C TYR A 60 -7.76 -52.20 36.30
N GLN A 61 -8.08 -53.29 35.61
CA GLN A 61 -8.32 -54.58 36.25
C GLN A 61 -7.03 -55.36 36.04
N GLU A 62 -6.37 -55.67 37.15
CA GLU A 62 -5.27 -56.62 37.10
C GLU A 62 -5.82 -57.91 36.51
N ALA A 63 -5.14 -58.49 35.51
CA ALA A 63 -5.52 -59.78 34.97
C ALA A 63 -5.33 -60.82 36.08
N VAL A 64 -6.37 -61.05 36.88
CA VAL A 64 -6.32 -62.00 37.99
C VAL A 64 -6.34 -63.38 37.38
N ARG A 65 -5.15 -63.99 37.28
CA ARG A 65 -5.06 -65.44 37.06
C ARG A 65 -5.67 -66.09 38.30
N ASP A 66 -6.90 -66.58 38.16
CA ASP A 66 -7.58 -67.30 39.23
C ASP A 66 -6.83 -68.61 39.53
N ASN A 67 -5.84 -68.51 40.42
CA ASN A 67 -5.04 -69.64 40.89
C ASN A 67 -5.80 -70.50 41.92
N THR A 68 -7.05 -70.15 42.27
CA THR A 68 -7.88 -70.95 43.18
C THR A 68 -8.60 -72.10 42.47
N LEU A 69 -8.63 -72.09 41.14
CA LEU A 69 -9.03 -73.23 40.33
C LEU A 69 -7.84 -74.19 40.21
N LEU A 70 -7.76 -75.14 41.15
CA LEU A 70 -6.90 -76.32 41.08
C LEU A 70 -6.91 -76.94 39.66
N PRO A 71 -5.80 -77.57 39.23
CA PRO A 71 -5.65 -78.13 37.89
C PRO A 71 -6.58 -79.34 37.72
N ILE A 72 -7.85 -79.08 37.42
CA ILE A 72 -8.80 -80.11 37.04
C ILE A 72 -9.07 -79.91 35.54
N THR A 73 -8.37 -80.73 34.75
CA THR A 73 -8.62 -81.03 33.33
C THR A 73 -8.49 -79.88 32.33
N ASN A 74 -7.23 -79.56 31.98
CA ASN A 74 -6.60 -79.31 30.67
C ASN A 74 -7.37 -78.90 29.38
N SER A 75 -8.62 -78.43 29.39
CA SER A 75 -9.21 -77.86 28.16
C SER A 75 -10.11 -76.64 28.35
N VAL A 76 -10.59 -76.37 29.57
CA VAL A 76 -11.54 -75.27 29.81
C VAL A 76 -10.86 -74.00 30.34
N GLN A 77 -9.71 -74.11 31.00
CA GLN A 77 -9.02 -72.96 31.62
C GLN A 77 -8.25 -72.05 30.65
N LYS A 78 -7.73 -72.60 29.54
CA LYS A 78 -7.03 -71.79 28.52
C LYS A 78 -7.98 -70.77 27.87
N ASN A 79 -9.21 -71.21 27.59
CA ASN A 79 -10.27 -70.37 27.02
C ASN A 79 -10.68 -69.19 27.93
N LYS A 80 -10.47 -69.27 29.25
CA LYS A 80 -10.89 -68.22 30.19
C LYS A 80 -9.86 -67.09 30.30
N ILE A 81 -8.57 -67.40 30.26
CA ILE A 81 -7.50 -66.38 30.25
C ILE A 81 -7.49 -65.64 28.90
N ASP A 82 -7.66 -66.37 27.79
CA ASP A 82 -7.78 -65.75 26.46
C ASP A 82 -9.05 -64.87 26.39
N TYR A 83 -10.15 -65.27 27.04
CA TYR A 83 -11.38 -64.47 27.16
C TYR A 83 -11.16 -63.18 27.96
N ASP A 84 -10.51 -63.23 29.12
CA ASP A 84 -10.27 -62.03 29.94
C ASP A 84 -9.31 -61.04 29.24
N TYR A 85 -8.29 -61.53 28.52
CA TYR A 85 -7.40 -60.69 27.72
C TYR A 85 -8.11 -60.04 26.53
N ASN A 86 -8.91 -60.81 25.78
CA ASN A 86 -9.66 -60.29 24.65
C ASN A 86 -10.68 -59.23 25.10
N VAL A 87 -11.36 -59.46 26.24
CA VAL A 87 -12.29 -58.47 26.82
C VAL A 87 -11.57 -57.16 27.21
N VAL A 88 -10.36 -57.23 27.77
CA VAL A 88 -9.57 -56.03 28.08
C VAL A 88 -9.14 -55.31 26.81
N MET A 89 -8.71 -56.03 25.76
CA MET A 89 -8.32 -55.42 24.49
C MET A 89 -9.50 -54.80 23.75
N ASP A 90 -10.67 -55.45 23.76
CA ASP A 90 -11.91 -54.89 23.22
C ASP A 90 -12.31 -53.60 23.96
N GLN A 91 -12.18 -53.57 25.31
CA GLN A 91 -12.41 -52.35 26.09
C GLN A 91 -11.42 -51.23 25.76
N VAL A 92 -10.15 -51.55 25.51
CA VAL A 92 -9.15 -50.56 25.07
C VAL A 92 -9.52 -50.02 23.69
N LEU A 93 -9.91 -50.88 22.76
CA LEU A 93 -10.35 -50.50 21.41
C LEU A 93 -11.61 -49.61 21.45
N ASP A 94 -12.61 -49.97 22.25
CA ASP A 94 -13.83 -49.19 22.43
C ASP A 94 -13.50 -47.79 22.99
N ASN A 95 -12.61 -47.71 24.00
CA ASN A 95 -12.19 -46.43 24.57
C ASN A 95 -11.43 -45.57 23.56
N LEU A 96 -10.52 -46.15 22.77
CA LEU A 96 -9.82 -45.44 21.70
C LEU A 96 -10.81 -44.92 20.65
N THR A 97 -11.79 -45.74 20.28
CA THR A 97 -12.85 -45.37 19.33
C THR A 97 -13.65 -44.18 19.85
N ILE A 98 -14.07 -44.20 21.12
CA ILE A 98 -14.75 -43.07 21.76
C ILE A 98 -13.87 -41.82 21.71
N ILE A 99 -12.58 -41.92 22.06
CA ILE A 99 -11.66 -40.78 22.04
C ILE A 99 -11.56 -40.19 20.63
N PHE A 100 -11.39 -41.02 19.60
CA PHE A 100 -11.33 -40.54 18.21
C PHE A 100 -12.65 -39.87 17.78
N MET A 101 -13.80 -40.47 18.10
CA MET A 101 -15.11 -39.86 17.83
C MET A 101 -15.28 -38.52 18.54
N GLU A 102 -14.79 -38.38 19.78
CA GLU A 102 -14.83 -37.10 20.50
C GLU A 102 -13.86 -36.06 19.91
N MET A 103 -12.71 -36.48 19.39
CA MET A 103 -11.80 -35.60 18.65
C MET A 103 -12.45 -35.09 17.36
N GLU A 104 -13.10 -35.96 16.58
CA GLU A 104 -13.83 -35.58 15.36
C GLU A 104 -15.01 -34.64 15.67
N ASN A 105 -15.72 -34.88 16.77
CA ASN A 105 -16.78 -33.98 17.24
C ASN A 105 -16.21 -32.60 17.61
N LEU A 106 -15.12 -32.55 18.39
CA LEU A 106 -14.45 -31.31 18.77
C LEU A 106 -13.95 -30.53 17.55
N GLU A 107 -13.36 -31.21 16.57
CA GLU A 107 -12.94 -30.63 15.29
C GLU A 107 -14.13 -30.02 14.55
N SER A 108 -15.19 -30.80 14.34
CA SER A 108 -16.41 -30.36 13.64
C SER A 108 -17.03 -29.11 14.29
N ILE A 109 -17.01 -29.05 15.62
CA ILE A 109 -17.55 -27.91 16.39
C ILE A 109 -16.60 -26.72 16.36
N SER A 110 -15.29 -26.94 16.42
CA SER A 110 -14.29 -25.88 16.24
C SER A 110 -14.49 -25.20 14.89
N ILE A 111 -14.65 -25.98 13.81
CA ILE A 111 -14.95 -25.49 12.46
C ILE A 111 -16.29 -24.73 12.44
N ALA A 112 -17.35 -25.30 13.02
CA ALA A 112 -18.67 -24.65 13.05
C ALA A 112 -18.66 -23.31 13.83
N ASN A 113 -17.98 -23.26 14.97
CA ASN A 113 -17.83 -22.06 15.79
C ASN A 113 -16.96 -21.01 15.09
N PHE A 114 -15.87 -21.43 14.44
CA PHE A 114 -15.05 -20.54 13.62
C PHE A 114 -15.87 -19.91 12.48
N ASN A 115 -16.62 -20.72 11.73
CA ASN A 115 -17.49 -20.24 10.66
C ASN A 115 -18.57 -19.28 11.16
N PHE A 116 -19.17 -19.56 12.33
CA PHE A 116 -20.12 -18.65 12.97
C PHE A 116 -19.47 -17.33 13.38
N ALA A 117 -18.32 -17.38 14.07
CA ALA A 117 -17.59 -16.20 14.50
C ALA A 117 -17.15 -15.34 13.30
N MET A 118 -16.70 -15.97 12.21
CA MET A 118 -16.33 -15.29 10.97
C MET A 118 -17.55 -14.64 10.31
N THR A 119 -18.70 -15.33 10.31
CA THR A 119 -19.97 -14.77 9.78
C THR A 119 -20.42 -13.55 10.59
N GLU A 120 -20.37 -13.62 11.93
CA GLU A 120 -20.71 -12.49 12.81
C GLU A 120 -19.71 -11.34 12.68
N ALA A 121 -18.41 -11.63 12.57
CA ALA A 121 -17.39 -10.63 12.29
C ALA A 121 -17.67 -9.92 10.96
N ASN A 122 -17.96 -10.65 9.89
CA ASN A 122 -18.33 -10.08 8.58
C ASN A 122 -19.60 -9.22 8.68
N ARG A 123 -20.61 -9.67 9.43
CA ARG A 123 -21.85 -8.90 9.69
C ARG A 123 -21.57 -7.60 10.43
N LEU A 124 -20.75 -7.62 11.47
CA LEU A 124 -20.32 -6.44 12.22
C LEU A 124 -19.52 -5.48 11.34
N THR A 125 -18.58 -5.99 10.55
CA THR A 125 -17.82 -5.20 9.56
C THR A 125 -18.75 -4.52 8.57
N GLY A 126 -19.75 -5.24 8.03
CA GLY A 126 -20.76 -4.66 7.14
C GLY A 126 -21.57 -3.52 7.80
N ARG A 127 -21.97 -3.70 9.07
CA ARG A 127 -22.64 -2.63 9.85
C ARG A 127 -21.70 -1.44 10.09
N LEU A 128 -20.44 -1.69 10.41
CA LEU A 128 -19.43 -0.66 10.62
C LEU A 128 -19.16 0.14 9.33
N LYS A 129 -19.08 -0.53 8.17
CA LYS A 129 -19.04 0.12 6.85
C LYS A 129 -20.25 1.02 6.61
N SER A 130 -21.46 0.56 6.95
CA SER A 130 -22.69 1.38 6.85
C SER A 130 -22.67 2.60 7.78
N VAL A 131 -22.23 2.43 9.02
CA VAL A 131 -22.09 3.54 9.99
C VAL A 131 -21.02 4.53 9.52
N SER A 132 -19.87 4.06 9.04
CA SER A 132 -18.79 4.89 8.49
C SER A 132 -19.27 5.70 7.29
N SER A 133 -20.05 5.10 6.39
CA SER A 133 -20.68 5.81 5.26
C SER A 133 -21.60 6.93 5.74
N LYS A 134 -22.46 6.68 6.73
CA LYS A 134 -23.33 7.72 7.33
C LYS A 134 -22.54 8.79 8.07
N LEU A 135 -21.47 8.41 8.76
CA LEU A 135 -20.58 9.34 9.45
C LEU A 135 -19.92 10.29 8.46
N GLY A 136 -19.53 9.81 7.27
CA GLY A 136 -19.06 10.65 6.18
C GLY A 136 -20.07 11.74 5.79
N ASP A 137 -21.35 11.37 5.66
CA ASP A 137 -22.43 12.34 5.43
C ASP A 137 -22.53 13.34 6.61
N PHE A 138 -22.50 12.88 7.86
CA PHE A 138 -22.55 13.75 9.05
C PHE A 138 -21.37 14.72 9.18
N ILE A 139 -20.15 14.29 8.85
CA ILE A 139 -18.95 15.15 8.88
C ILE A 139 -19.12 16.30 7.88
N LEU A 140 -19.69 16.02 6.70
CA LEU A 140 -19.99 17.06 5.71
C LEU A 140 -21.01 18.07 6.25
N TYR A 141 -22.07 17.61 6.93
CA TYR A 141 -23.02 18.50 7.60
C TYR A 141 -22.39 19.31 8.73
N GLY A 142 -21.50 18.71 9.53
CA GLY A 142 -20.83 19.40 10.63
C GLY A 142 -19.90 20.54 10.18
N LYS A 143 -19.29 20.41 8.99
CA LYS A 143 -18.45 21.46 8.39
C LYS A 143 -19.26 22.60 7.75
N ASN A 144 -20.53 22.38 7.40
CA ASN A 144 -21.35 23.36 6.68
C ASN A 144 -22.45 23.93 7.59
N THR A 145 -22.36 25.20 7.95
CA THR A 145 -23.33 25.87 8.84
C THR A 145 -24.61 26.31 8.13
N LEU A 146 -24.73 26.11 6.82
CA LEU A 146 -25.90 26.52 6.04
C LEU A 146 -27.02 25.46 6.16
N SER A 147 -28.17 25.87 6.68
CA SER A 147 -29.36 25.01 6.85
C SER A 147 -29.97 24.47 5.56
N ASP A 148 -29.59 25.05 4.41
CA ASP A 148 -30.29 24.87 3.14
C ASP A 148 -29.52 23.97 2.15
N VAL A 149 -28.48 23.27 2.63
CA VAL A 149 -27.64 22.40 1.80
C VAL A 149 -27.79 20.95 2.22
N PHE A 150 -28.27 20.11 1.31
CA PHE A 150 -28.34 18.67 1.48
C PHE A 150 -27.09 18.01 0.87
N LEU A 151 -26.29 17.36 1.71
CA LEU A 151 -25.01 16.74 1.33
C LEU A 151 -25.12 15.22 1.36
N VAL A 152 -24.66 14.58 0.30
CA VAL A 152 -24.66 13.12 0.16
C VAL A 152 -23.35 12.67 -0.43
N LYS A 153 -22.70 11.73 0.23
CA LYS A 153 -21.45 11.12 -0.23
C LYS A 153 -21.63 9.64 -0.49
N ASP A 154 -21.03 9.14 -1.56
CA ASP A 154 -20.79 7.71 -1.72
C ASP A 154 -19.28 7.46 -1.75
N SER A 155 -18.84 6.48 -0.98
CA SER A 155 -17.44 6.03 -0.95
C SER A 155 -17.29 4.65 -1.59
N PHE A 156 -18.36 4.08 -2.16
CA PHE A 156 -18.41 2.77 -2.83
C PHE A 156 -17.96 1.55 -1.99
N ASN A 157 -17.71 1.76 -0.69
CA ASN A 157 -17.38 0.72 0.29
C ASN A 157 -18.56 -0.22 0.59
N ASN A 158 -19.76 0.12 0.12
CA ASN A 158 -20.96 -0.69 0.18
C ASN A 158 -21.86 -0.35 -1.03
N LEU A 159 -22.87 -1.17 -1.31
CA LEU A 159 -23.76 -0.99 -2.47
C LEU A 159 -25.11 -0.37 -2.10
N ILE A 160 -25.27 0.19 -0.89
CA ILE A 160 -26.57 0.62 -0.37
C ILE A 160 -27.16 1.79 -1.18
N LYS A 161 -26.32 2.59 -1.83
CA LYS A 161 -26.73 3.74 -2.65
C LYS A 161 -26.70 3.45 -4.17
N ILE A 162 -26.37 2.22 -4.58
CA ILE A 162 -26.20 1.82 -5.99
C ILE A 162 -27.38 0.95 -6.42
N ASP A 163 -27.92 1.23 -7.61
CA ASP A 163 -29.02 0.47 -8.22
C ASP A 163 -28.45 -0.69 -9.05
N ILE A 164 -28.06 -1.78 -8.38
CA ILE A 164 -27.40 -2.92 -9.05
C ILE A 164 -28.36 -3.56 -10.07
N GLY A 165 -27.88 -3.78 -11.29
CA GLY A 165 -28.67 -4.33 -12.39
C GLY A 165 -29.77 -3.38 -12.85
N SER A 166 -29.53 -2.06 -12.74
CA SER A 166 -30.52 -1.05 -13.10
C SER A 166 -30.98 -1.21 -14.56
N GLN A 167 -32.30 -1.07 -14.77
CA GLN A 167 -32.88 -1.02 -16.11
C GLN A 167 -32.48 0.23 -16.90
N PHE A 168 -31.85 1.21 -16.24
CA PHE A 168 -31.42 2.47 -16.86
C PHE A 168 -30.01 2.40 -17.45
N LEU A 169 -29.36 1.23 -17.39
CA LEU A 169 -28.04 1.02 -18.00
C LEU A 169 -28.20 0.86 -19.51
N ASN A 170 -27.45 1.65 -20.28
CA ASN A 170 -27.34 1.46 -21.74
C ASN A 170 -26.16 0.55 -22.11
N GLU A 171 -25.17 0.48 -21.23
CA GLU A 171 -23.94 -0.30 -21.37
C GLU A 171 -23.84 -1.31 -20.23
N ASP A 172 -22.75 -2.09 -20.22
CA ASP A 172 -22.46 -3.02 -19.13
C ASP A 172 -22.29 -2.30 -17.78
N GLU A 173 -22.70 -2.95 -16.70
CA GLU A 173 -22.59 -2.41 -15.35
C GLU A 173 -21.11 -2.30 -14.90
N CYS A 174 -20.70 -1.12 -14.46
CA CYS A 174 -19.37 -0.89 -13.90
C CYS A 174 -19.07 -1.81 -12.71
N SER A 175 -17.81 -2.18 -12.55
CA SER A 175 -17.37 -3.01 -11.43
C SER A 175 -17.06 -2.14 -10.21
N VAL A 176 -17.78 -2.38 -9.11
CA VAL A 176 -17.61 -1.68 -7.83
C VAL A 176 -16.70 -2.50 -6.92
N ASN A 177 -15.48 -2.00 -6.67
CA ASN A 177 -14.57 -2.63 -5.72
C ASN A 177 -14.79 -2.06 -4.32
N GLN A 178 -15.60 -2.77 -3.52
CA GLN A 178 -15.91 -2.39 -2.13
C GLN A 178 -14.73 -2.46 -1.16
N ALA A 179 -13.65 -3.16 -1.55
CA ALA A 179 -12.42 -3.15 -0.77
C ALA A 179 -11.71 -1.81 -0.97
N GLU A 180 -11.56 -1.36 -2.20
CA GLU A 180 -10.87 -0.08 -2.44
C GLU A 180 -11.78 1.13 -2.26
N GLY A 181 -13.10 0.95 -2.33
CA GLY A 181 -14.05 2.05 -2.36
C GLY A 181 -14.03 2.80 -3.70
N ILE A 182 -13.82 2.07 -4.80
CA ILE A 182 -13.69 2.65 -6.14
C ILE A 182 -14.68 2.01 -7.11
N ILE A 183 -14.94 2.72 -8.20
CA ILE A 183 -15.64 2.20 -9.38
C ILE A 183 -14.60 2.07 -10.50
N THR A 184 -14.70 0.97 -11.25
CA THR A 184 -13.89 0.72 -12.44
C THR A 184 -14.79 0.33 -13.60
N LEU A 185 -14.22 0.32 -14.82
CA LEU A 185 -14.87 -0.31 -15.97
C LEU A 185 -15.27 -1.77 -15.65
N PRO A 186 -16.24 -2.36 -16.37
CA PRO A 186 -16.63 -3.76 -16.15
C PRO A 186 -15.44 -4.71 -16.36
N VAL A 187 -15.15 -5.54 -15.36
CA VAL A 187 -14.04 -6.51 -15.42
C VAL A 187 -14.45 -7.77 -16.18
N ILE A 188 -13.64 -8.19 -17.13
CA ILE A 188 -13.78 -9.45 -17.87
C ILE A 188 -13.00 -10.53 -17.12
N LEU A 189 -13.63 -11.13 -16.09
CA LEU A 189 -12.97 -12.02 -15.12
C LEU A 189 -12.26 -13.23 -15.76
N ASN A 190 -12.80 -13.78 -16.83
CA ASN A 190 -12.23 -14.92 -17.56
C ASN A 190 -11.00 -14.56 -18.40
N GLU A 191 -10.75 -13.29 -18.66
CA GLU A 191 -9.57 -12.81 -19.38
C GLU A 191 -8.52 -12.18 -18.46
N SER A 192 -8.88 -11.90 -17.21
CA SER A 192 -7.97 -11.42 -16.19
C SER A 192 -6.94 -12.50 -15.82
N LYS A 193 -5.66 -12.12 -15.79
CA LYS A 193 -4.55 -13.06 -15.53
C LYS A 193 -3.83 -12.71 -14.24
N SER A 194 -3.51 -13.71 -13.43
CA SER A 194 -2.51 -13.55 -12.38
C SER A 194 -1.12 -13.58 -13.00
N ILE A 195 -0.24 -12.69 -12.54
CA ILE A 195 1.14 -12.57 -12.98
C ILE A 195 2.03 -13.20 -11.90
N THR A 196 2.68 -14.30 -12.26
CA THR A 196 3.67 -14.93 -11.40
C THR A 196 4.97 -14.12 -11.38
N VAL A 197 5.51 -13.93 -10.17
CA VAL A 197 6.87 -13.41 -9.94
C VAL A 197 7.87 -14.52 -10.30
N GLU A 198 8.80 -14.25 -11.22
CA GLU A 198 9.66 -15.29 -11.79
C GLU A 198 10.95 -15.52 -11.00
N LYS A 199 11.35 -14.55 -10.17
CA LYS A 199 12.53 -14.66 -9.31
C LYS A 199 12.18 -14.38 -7.85
N ALA A 200 13.04 -14.83 -6.94
CA ALA A 200 12.95 -14.45 -5.54
C ALA A 200 12.93 -12.92 -5.41
N PRO A 201 12.04 -12.36 -4.57
CA PRO A 201 12.10 -10.94 -4.25
C PRO A 201 13.48 -10.54 -3.74
N VAL A 202 13.95 -9.36 -4.10
CA VAL A 202 15.24 -8.81 -3.67
C VAL A 202 14.99 -7.73 -2.64
N LEU A 203 15.66 -7.81 -1.48
CA LEU A 203 15.61 -6.77 -0.45
C LEU A 203 16.62 -5.67 -0.80
N ASN A 204 16.19 -4.41 -0.71
CA ASN A 204 17.05 -3.24 -0.92
C ASN A 204 17.73 -2.81 0.39
N ASP A 205 18.81 -2.04 0.25
CA ASP A 205 19.66 -1.55 1.36
C ASP A 205 18.92 -0.65 2.36
N ASP A 206 17.82 -0.03 1.96
CA ASP A 206 16.96 0.78 2.84
C ASP A 206 16.19 -0.08 3.87
N SER A 207 16.22 -1.41 3.76
CA SER A 207 15.60 -2.32 4.72
C SER A 207 16.44 -2.43 6.01
N ASN A 208 15.81 -2.36 7.19
CA ASN A 208 16.54 -2.19 8.46
C ASN A 208 16.28 -3.26 9.54
N GLY A 209 15.96 -4.48 9.12
CA GLY A 209 15.61 -5.63 9.95
C GLY A 209 16.29 -6.92 9.46
N VAL A 210 15.78 -8.07 9.90
CA VAL A 210 16.30 -9.39 9.56
C VAL A 210 15.16 -10.35 9.23
N SER A 211 15.41 -11.29 8.32
CA SER A 211 14.41 -12.29 7.91
C SER A 211 14.14 -13.31 9.02
N GLY A 212 12.86 -13.63 9.21
CA GLY A 212 12.32 -14.63 10.10
C GLY A 212 12.05 -14.17 11.52
N ASN A 213 11.80 -15.16 12.40
CA ASN A 213 11.67 -14.97 13.84
C ASN A 213 12.88 -15.61 14.52
N ASN A 214 13.84 -14.79 14.90
CA ASN A 214 15.14 -15.23 15.40
C ASN A 214 15.21 -15.24 16.93
N VAL A 215 14.27 -14.56 17.61
CA VAL A 215 14.44 -14.22 19.03
C VAL A 215 13.25 -14.61 19.90
N GLU A 216 12.02 -14.67 19.37
CA GLU A 216 10.84 -15.01 20.15
C GLU A 216 10.80 -16.52 20.47
N ILE A 217 10.67 -16.85 21.76
CA ILE A 217 10.67 -18.26 22.20
C ILE A 217 9.37 -18.96 21.75
N GLY A 218 9.52 -20.18 21.22
CA GLY A 218 8.38 -21.06 20.92
C GLY A 218 7.64 -20.71 19.63
N LYS A 219 8.19 -19.82 18.81
CA LYS A 219 7.68 -19.52 17.46
C LYS A 219 8.54 -20.19 16.39
N LEU A 220 7.91 -20.50 15.26
CA LEU A 220 8.60 -21.04 14.09
C LEU A 220 9.35 -19.93 13.37
N TYR A 221 10.48 -20.29 12.75
CA TYR A 221 11.23 -19.40 11.88
C TYR A 221 10.59 -19.37 10.49
N ASN A 222 10.14 -18.18 10.06
CA ASN A 222 9.50 -17.97 8.75
C ASN A 222 10.29 -16.97 7.89
N GLY A 223 11.59 -17.20 7.69
CA GLY A 223 12.45 -16.26 6.95
C GLY A 223 12.59 -16.53 5.45
N ASP A 224 11.87 -17.50 4.89
CA ASP A 224 11.95 -17.79 3.45
C ASP A 224 11.13 -16.77 2.64
N ILE A 225 11.81 -15.90 1.91
CA ILE A 225 11.19 -14.84 1.10
C ILE A 225 10.36 -15.39 -0.06
N LEU A 226 10.59 -16.64 -0.47
CA LEU A 226 9.79 -17.29 -1.51
C LEU A 226 8.36 -17.58 -1.05
N ALA A 227 8.10 -17.62 0.26
CA ALA A 227 6.76 -17.80 0.80
C ALA A 227 5.78 -16.71 0.32
N ILE A 228 6.27 -15.51 -0.05
CA ILE A 228 5.45 -14.43 -0.61
C ILE A 228 4.78 -14.83 -1.95
N ASN A 229 5.36 -15.78 -2.68
CA ASN A 229 4.93 -16.11 -4.05
C ASN A 229 4.61 -17.61 -4.25
N ASP A 230 4.50 -18.39 -3.17
CA ASP A 230 4.24 -19.83 -3.26
C ASP A 230 2.76 -20.18 -3.47
N GLY A 231 1.86 -19.19 -3.34
CA GLY A 231 0.41 -19.34 -3.49
C GLY A 231 -0.24 -20.14 -2.36
N ASN A 232 0.47 -20.39 -1.26
CA ASN A 232 -0.02 -21.13 -0.11
C ASN A 232 -0.49 -20.15 0.99
N PRO A 233 -1.79 -20.13 1.33
CA PRO A 233 -2.32 -19.20 2.32
C PRO A 233 -1.85 -19.45 3.77
N ASP A 234 -1.22 -20.62 4.02
CA ASP A 234 -0.73 -21.06 5.33
C ASP A 234 0.77 -20.78 5.54
N THR A 235 1.48 -20.33 4.52
CA THR A 235 2.88 -19.87 4.63
C THR A 235 2.92 -18.34 4.61
N TRP A 236 4.02 -17.78 5.13
CA TRP A 236 4.30 -16.35 5.05
C TRP A 236 5.79 -16.11 5.20
N TYR A 237 6.25 -14.99 4.66
CA TYR A 237 7.55 -14.41 4.97
C TYR A 237 7.44 -13.47 6.17
N GLU A 238 8.39 -13.54 7.08
CA GLU A 238 8.49 -12.74 8.29
C GLU A 238 9.78 -11.93 8.24
N TYR A 239 9.70 -10.66 8.64
CA TYR A 239 10.83 -9.74 8.68
C TYR A 239 10.74 -8.94 9.97
N GLU A 240 11.81 -8.89 10.76
CA GLU A 240 11.75 -8.36 12.13
C GLU A 240 12.88 -7.41 12.48
N LYS A 241 12.66 -6.62 13.53
CA LYS A 241 13.68 -5.84 14.22
C LYS A 241 13.38 -5.88 15.71
N ILE A 242 14.37 -6.28 16.50
CA ILE A 242 14.27 -6.37 17.96
C ILE A 242 14.98 -5.18 18.59
N VAL A 243 14.30 -4.53 19.54
CA VAL A 243 14.83 -3.39 20.27
C VAL A 243 14.65 -3.57 21.77
N ASP A 244 15.52 -2.91 22.53
CA ASP A 244 15.40 -2.86 23.98
C ASP A 244 14.23 -1.98 24.40
N LYS A 245 13.59 -2.29 25.52
CA LYS A 245 12.49 -1.48 26.06
C LYS A 245 12.90 -0.04 26.37
N SER A 246 14.18 0.21 26.62
CA SER A 246 14.72 1.56 26.83
C SER A 246 14.81 2.39 25.54
N SER A 247 14.67 1.76 24.38
CA SER A 247 14.82 2.38 23.07
C SER A 247 13.47 2.73 22.44
N GLU A 248 12.63 3.47 23.17
CA GLU A 248 11.30 3.91 22.68
C GLU A 248 11.39 4.81 21.42
N ASN A 249 12.58 5.35 21.12
CA ASN A 249 12.82 6.22 19.95
C ASN A 249 13.50 5.50 18.77
N ASP A 250 13.55 4.17 18.77
CA ASP A 250 14.13 3.45 17.64
C ASP A 250 13.32 3.69 16.35
N PRO A 251 13.99 3.85 15.19
CA PRO A 251 13.29 4.09 13.95
C PRO A 251 12.40 2.89 13.59
N PRO A 252 11.29 3.13 12.88
CA PRO A 252 10.34 2.09 12.52
C PRO A 252 11.02 0.99 11.69
N LEU A 253 10.42 -0.20 11.68
CA LEU A 253 10.86 -1.28 10.81
C LEU A 253 10.45 -0.97 9.37
N ILE A 254 11.42 -1.03 8.45
CA ILE A 254 11.26 -0.80 7.02
C ILE A 254 11.66 -2.06 6.28
N LEU A 255 10.74 -2.57 5.45
CA LEU A 255 10.97 -3.62 4.49
C LEU A 255 10.85 -3.03 3.09
N ASP A 256 11.96 -2.93 2.38
CA ASP A 256 12.06 -2.38 1.04
C ASP A 256 12.48 -3.49 0.07
N MET A 257 11.61 -3.81 -0.90
CA MET A 257 11.85 -4.96 -1.78
C MET A 257 11.38 -4.74 -3.22
N VAL A 258 12.01 -5.47 -4.14
CA VAL A 258 11.72 -5.48 -5.57
C VAL A 258 11.33 -6.89 -6.02
N LEU A 259 10.18 -6.99 -6.70
CA LEU A 259 9.65 -8.19 -7.33
C LEU A 259 10.02 -8.18 -8.82
N ASP A 260 10.69 -9.22 -9.33
CA ASP A 260 11.04 -9.37 -10.75
C ASP A 260 10.04 -10.30 -11.45
N LEU A 261 9.28 -9.74 -12.39
CA LEU A 261 8.28 -10.44 -13.20
C LEU A 261 8.91 -11.19 -14.39
N GLY A 262 10.24 -11.13 -14.55
CA GLY A 262 11.04 -11.79 -15.57
C GLY A 262 11.05 -11.08 -16.92
N SER A 263 9.89 -10.68 -17.41
CA SER A 263 9.71 -9.90 -18.63
C SER A 263 8.74 -8.74 -18.42
N GLY A 264 8.72 -7.77 -19.33
CA GLY A 264 7.71 -6.71 -19.31
C GLY A 264 6.30 -7.28 -19.49
N LYS A 265 5.46 -7.18 -18.45
CA LYS A 265 4.06 -7.65 -18.40
C LYS A 265 3.15 -6.46 -18.09
N ILE A 266 1.93 -6.46 -18.62
CA ILE A 266 0.95 -5.40 -18.29
C ILE A 266 0.27 -5.78 -16.98
N CYS A 267 0.39 -4.94 -15.95
CA CYS A 267 -0.29 -5.09 -14.67
C CYS A 267 -1.09 -3.82 -14.32
N ASN A 268 -2.15 -3.98 -13.56
CA ASN A 268 -3.03 -2.88 -13.14
C ASN A 268 -3.69 -3.12 -11.77
N GLN A 269 -3.35 -4.21 -11.11
CA GLN A 269 -3.78 -4.44 -9.74
C GLN A 269 -2.68 -5.18 -8.97
N ILE A 270 -2.41 -4.70 -7.76
CA ILE A 270 -1.53 -5.33 -6.78
C ILE A 270 -2.34 -5.57 -5.51
N ILE A 271 -2.28 -6.80 -5.00
CA ILE A 271 -2.91 -7.19 -3.74
C ILE A 271 -1.80 -7.60 -2.78
N ILE A 272 -1.76 -6.97 -1.61
CA ILE A 272 -0.77 -7.25 -0.56
C ILE A 272 -1.52 -7.89 0.60
N ASN A 273 -1.17 -9.13 0.94
CA ASN A 273 -1.79 -9.90 2.00
C ASN A 273 -0.84 -10.01 3.20
N PRO A 274 -0.90 -9.09 4.17
CA PRO A 274 -0.04 -9.19 5.35
C PRO A 274 -0.50 -10.32 6.28
N ASN A 275 0.45 -10.86 7.03
CA ASN A 275 0.16 -11.70 8.18
C ASN A 275 0.19 -10.84 9.45
N ASN A 276 -0.97 -10.69 10.09
CA ASN A 276 -1.05 -9.98 11.36
C ASN A 276 -0.70 -10.94 12.51
N PHE A 277 0.32 -10.60 13.31
CA PHE A 277 0.78 -11.36 14.48
C PHE A 277 -0.12 -11.19 15.72
N GLY A 278 -1.41 -10.93 15.53
CA GLY A 278 -2.37 -10.67 16.61
C GLY A 278 -2.19 -9.30 17.26
N THR A 279 -1.50 -8.37 16.60
CA THR A 279 -1.28 -7.00 17.08
C THR A 279 -2.33 -6.05 16.50
N LYS A 280 -2.52 -4.91 17.14
CA LYS A 280 -3.38 -3.84 16.62
C LYS A 280 -2.65 -2.95 15.61
N THR A 281 -1.34 -3.15 15.45
CA THR A 281 -0.49 -2.31 14.61
C THR A 281 -0.84 -2.57 13.15
N VAL A 282 -1.19 -1.50 12.45
CA VAL A 282 -1.46 -1.54 11.01
C VAL A 282 -0.14 -1.38 10.27
N LEU A 283 0.10 -2.25 9.30
CA LEU A 283 1.22 -2.12 8.38
C LEU A 283 0.97 -0.93 7.46
N ASN A 284 1.96 -0.04 7.31
CA ASN A 284 1.89 1.06 6.37
C ASN A 284 2.61 0.64 5.09
N ILE A 285 2.02 0.97 3.94
CA ILE A 285 2.70 0.85 2.65
C ILE A 285 3.14 2.26 2.28
N ASP A 286 4.45 2.49 2.31
CA ASP A 286 5.02 3.81 2.02
C ASP A 286 5.10 4.02 0.50
N GLN A 287 5.38 2.96 -0.28
CA GLN A 287 5.57 3.06 -1.72
C GLN A 287 5.14 1.80 -2.45
N ILE A 288 4.46 1.99 -3.58
CA ILE A 288 4.28 0.98 -4.63
C ILE A 288 4.69 1.65 -5.93
N SER A 289 5.62 1.06 -6.67
CA SER A 289 6.08 1.62 -7.94
C SER A 289 6.46 0.54 -8.94
N THR A 290 6.43 0.89 -10.22
CA THR A 290 6.67 -0.04 -11.34
C THR A 290 7.85 0.42 -12.17
N SER A 291 8.65 -0.50 -12.69
CA SER A 291 9.77 -0.21 -13.58
C SER A 291 9.91 -1.25 -14.70
N LEU A 292 10.47 -0.84 -15.85
CA LEU A 292 10.86 -1.75 -16.93
C LEU A 292 12.34 -2.15 -16.86
N ASN A 293 13.20 -1.27 -16.36
CA ASN A 293 14.66 -1.45 -16.32
C ASN A 293 15.21 -1.79 -14.93
N GLY A 294 14.42 -1.59 -13.88
CA GLY A 294 14.81 -1.86 -12.49
C GLY A 294 15.58 -0.72 -11.83
N THR A 295 15.72 0.42 -12.53
CA THR A 295 16.38 1.64 -12.02
C THR A 295 15.39 2.79 -11.93
N ASP A 296 14.58 2.99 -12.96
CA ASP A 296 13.59 4.06 -13.03
C ASP A 296 12.23 3.54 -12.58
N PHE A 297 11.85 3.88 -11.35
CA PHE A 297 10.58 3.49 -10.77
C PHE A 297 9.56 4.62 -10.85
N ILE A 298 8.39 4.31 -11.43
CA ILE A 298 7.26 5.23 -11.52
C ILE A 298 6.25 4.81 -10.45
N SER A 299 5.96 5.71 -9.52
CA SER A 299 4.96 5.49 -8.48
C SER A 299 3.58 5.21 -9.08
N VAL A 300 2.85 4.24 -8.54
CA VAL A 300 1.43 4.02 -8.88
C VAL A 300 0.50 4.86 -8.01
N LYS A 301 1.04 5.63 -7.07
CA LYS A 301 0.26 6.43 -6.13
C LYS A 301 -0.66 7.42 -6.81
N ASP A 302 -0.14 8.13 -7.81
CA ASP A 302 -0.91 9.14 -8.54
C ASP A 302 -2.10 8.50 -9.29
N ASP A 303 -2.07 7.18 -9.50
CA ASP A 303 -3.14 6.46 -10.17
C ASP A 303 -4.25 5.97 -9.21
N ILE A 304 -3.97 5.90 -7.91
CA ILE A 304 -4.87 5.31 -6.92
C ILE A 304 -5.70 6.44 -6.32
N PRO A 305 -7.02 6.51 -6.57
CA PRO A 305 -7.87 7.51 -5.96
C PRO A 305 -8.02 7.20 -4.46
N ILE A 306 -7.20 7.83 -3.61
CA ILE A 306 -7.25 7.63 -2.16
C ILE A 306 -8.44 8.45 -1.60
N SER A 307 -9.37 7.77 -0.93
CA SER A 307 -10.49 8.45 -0.29
C SER A 307 -9.99 9.41 0.79
N GLY A 308 -10.25 10.70 0.66
CA GLY A 308 -9.82 11.72 1.63
C GLY A 308 -8.50 12.40 1.31
N PHE A 309 -7.95 12.23 0.11
CA PHE A 309 -6.84 13.04 -0.38
C PHE A 309 -7.31 14.50 -0.59
N GLU A 310 -7.38 15.27 0.49
CA GLU A 310 -7.16 16.71 0.39
C GLU A 310 -5.67 16.88 0.02
N ALA A 311 -5.33 17.66 -0.99
CA ALA A 311 -3.95 17.82 -1.50
C ALA A 311 -2.92 18.33 -0.46
N LEU A 312 -3.33 18.49 0.80
CA LEU A 312 -2.58 19.01 1.94
C LEU A 312 -2.12 17.92 2.92
N ASP A 313 -2.54 16.67 2.78
CA ASP A 313 -2.04 15.58 3.63
C ASP A 313 -0.72 15.02 3.04
N GLU A 314 0.39 15.70 3.37
CA GLU A 314 1.73 15.46 2.81
C GLU A 314 2.37 14.13 3.25
N GLU A 315 1.82 13.45 4.25
CA GLU A 315 2.32 12.14 4.66
C GLU A 315 1.93 11.09 3.60
N ASN A 316 2.84 10.90 2.64
CA ASN A 316 2.68 10.08 1.44
C ASN A 316 2.49 8.57 1.70
N THR A 317 1.57 8.15 2.56
CA THR A 317 1.46 6.77 3.04
C THR A 317 0.13 6.15 2.65
N PHE A 318 0.17 4.94 2.08
CA PHE A 318 -1.02 4.13 1.93
C PHE A 318 -1.28 3.44 3.28
N THR A 319 -2.24 3.97 4.03
CA THR A 319 -2.75 3.24 5.19
C THR A 319 -3.61 2.09 4.68
N LEU A 320 -3.27 0.86 5.05
CA LEU A 320 -4.15 -0.29 4.85
C LEU A 320 -5.43 0.00 5.63
N ALA A 321 -6.47 0.46 4.93
CA ALA A 321 -7.70 0.89 5.58
C ALA A 321 -8.22 -0.28 6.45
N PRO A 322 -8.41 -0.09 7.77
CA PRO A 322 -8.79 -1.17 8.70
C PRO A 322 -10.12 -1.85 8.37
N SER A 323 -10.89 -1.26 7.44
CA SER A 323 -12.27 -1.63 7.12
C SER A 323 -12.44 -2.31 5.77
N THR A 324 -11.41 -2.45 4.93
CA THR A 324 -11.65 -2.65 3.50
C THR A 324 -11.79 -4.10 3.05
N SER A 325 -11.11 -5.08 3.63
CA SER A 325 -11.01 -6.43 3.05
C SER A 325 -11.42 -7.58 3.98
N LYS A 326 -11.51 -8.80 3.41
CA LYS A 326 -11.89 -10.08 4.06
C LYS A 326 -10.89 -10.51 5.15
N TYR A 327 -9.67 -9.98 5.09
CA TYR A 327 -8.58 -10.22 6.03
C TYR A 327 -8.21 -8.89 6.68
N ALA A 328 -7.96 -8.88 7.99
CA ALA A 328 -7.51 -7.68 8.68
C ALA A 328 -6.19 -7.20 8.05
N GLY A 329 -6.25 -6.12 7.26
CA GLY A 329 -5.10 -5.51 6.62
C GLY A 329 -4.78 -5.96 5.19
N GLN A 330 -5.61 -6.70 4.46
CA GLN A 330 -5.33 -6.89 3.02
C GLN A 330 -5.45 -5.55 2.29
N GLY A 331 -4.41 -5.17 1.55
CA GLY A 331 -4.37 -4.01 0.68
C GLY A 331 -4.65 -4.42 -0.75
N VAL A 332 -5.64 -3.78 -1.39
CA VAL A 332 -5.91 -3.95 -2.82
C VAL A 332 -5.64 -2.60 -3.46
N TYR A 333 -4.87 -2.61 -4.55
CA TYR A 333 -4.44 -1.39 -5.22
C TYR A 333 -4.63 -1.55 -6.72
N THR A 334 -5.69 -0.96 -7.25
CA THR A 334 -6.00 -0.90 -8.68
C THR A 334 -5.55 0.46 -9.22
N PHE A 335 -4.79 0.43 -10.31
CA PHE A 335 -4.17 1.58 -10.94
C PHE A 335 -4.28 1.49 -12.46
N THR A 336 -3.81 2.52 -13.18
CA THR A 336 -3.87 2.49 -14.65
C THR A 336 -2.98 1.35 -15.20
N PRO A 337 -3.35 0.70 -16.32
CA PRO A 337 -2.52 -0.37 -16.87
C PRO A 337 -1.12 0.09 -17.22
N ARG A 338 -0.11 -0.56 -16.65
CA ARG A 338 1.31 -0.27 -16.86
C ARG A 338 2.05 -1.51 -17.31
N LYS A 339 2.94 -1.36 -18.30
CA LYS A 339 3.90 -2.39 -18.69
C LYS A 339 5.07 -2.32 -17.69
N ALA A 340 5.22 -3.35 -16.87
CA ALA A 340 6.24 -3.42 -15.82
C ALA A 340 6.98 -4.75 -15.88
N LYS A 341 8.28 -4.73 -15.59
CA LYS A 341 9.10 -5.91 -15.33
C LYS A 341 9.44 -6.03 -13.85
N TYR A 342 9.55 -4.89 -13.16
CA TYR A 342 9.87 -4.82 -11.74
C TYR A 342 8.75 -4.08 -11.00
N ILE A 343 8.42 -4.57 -9.81
CA ILE A 343 7.51 -3.90 -8.87
C ILE A 343 8.28 -3.66 -7.58
N HIS A 344 8.39 -2.41 -7.18
CA HIS A 344 9.02 -2.00 -5.93
C HIS A 344 7.96 -1.69 -4.89
N VAL A 345 8.07 -2.32 -3.72
CA VAL A 345 7.16 -2.19 -2.60
C VAL A 345 7.97 -1.84 -1.35
N ARG A 346 7.60 -0.74 -0.70
CA ARG A 346 8.19 -0.32 0.58
C ARG A 346 7.13 -0.34 1.67
N LEU A 347 7.39 -1.09 2.71
CA LEU A 347 6.49 -1.34 3.83
C LEU A 347 7.13 -0.84 5.12
N ARG A 348 6.30 -0.33 6.02
CA ARG A 348 6.73 0.25 7.29
C ARG A 348 5.82 -0.17 8.44
N GLN A 349 6.42 -0.58 9.54
CA GLN A 349 5.73 -0.79 10.80
C GLN A 349 6.22 0.21 11.84
N SER A 350 5.31 1.07 12.29
CA SER A 350 5.63 2.19 13.17
C SER A 350 5.65 1.83 14.65
N GLU A 351 4.96 0.76 15.06
CA GLU A 351 4.83 0.39 16.47
C GLU A 351 5.33 -1.04 16.74
N PRO A 352 6.12 -1.24 17.81
CA PRO A 352 6.53 -2.57 18.24
C PRO A 352 5.51 -3.19 19.20
N TYR A 353 5.67 -4.48 19.49
CA TYR A 353 4.96 -5.19 20.54
C TYR A 353 5.91 -5.99 21.43
N VAL A 354 5.48 -6.31 22.65
CA VAL A 354 6.31 -7.01 23.63
C VAL A 354 6.38 -8.50 23.30
N ILE A 355 7.59 -9.07 23.31
CA ILE A 355 7.84 -10.50 23.17
C ILE A 355 8.68 -11.04 24.35
N GLN A 356 8.63 -12.36 24.54
CA GLN A 356 9.50 -13.07 25.48
C GLN A 356 10.71 -13.65 24.74
N THR A 357 11.91 -13.36 25.24
CA THR A 357 13.19 -13.86 24.71
C THR A 357 13.95 -14.62 25.79
N LEU A 358 15.04 -15.32 25.42
CA LEU A 358 15.91 -16.01 26.40
C LEU A 358 16.53 -15.06 27.42
N THR A 359 16.62 -13.77 27.10
CA THR A 359 17.21 -12.71 27.95
C THR A 359 16.17 -11.85 28.67
N GLY A 360 14.89 -12.22 28.57
CA GLY A 360 13.76 -11.47 29.13
C GLY A 360 12.90 -10.78 28.07
N GLU A 361 12.10 -9.81 28.49
CA GLU A 361 11.16 -9.11 27.61
C GLU A 361 11.86 -8.09 26.71
N LYS A 362 11.53 -8.13 25.41
CA LYS A 362 12.01 -7.17 24.41
C LYS A 362 10.84 -6.59 23.62
N LEU A 363 11.11 -5.52 22.88
CA LEU A 363 10.17 -4.96 21.91
C LEU A 363 10.52 -5.50 20.52
N ARG A 364 9.50 -5.92 19.78
CA ARG A 364 9.62 -6.50 18.44
C ARG A 364 8.80 -5.70 17.46
N TYR A 365 9.44 -5.25 16.39
CA TYR A 365 8.78 -4.94 15.14
C TYR A 365 8.81 -6.20 14.28
N ALA A 366 7.70 -6.56 13.66
CA ALA A 366 7.60 -7.66 12.72
C ALA A 366 6.59 -7.36 11.59
N ILE A 367 7.07 -7.41 10.35
CA ILE A 367 6.26 -7.37 9.13
C ILE A 367 6.10 -8.81 8.65
N GLY A 368 4.86 -9.28 8.57
CA GLY A 368 4.52 -10.57 7.99
C GLY A 368 3.83 -10.40 6.66
N LEU A 369 4.22 -11.15 5.64
CA LEU A 369 3.64 -11.15 4.30
C LEU A 369 3.29 -12.56 3.88
N ARG A 370 2.00 -12.86 3.72
CA ARG A 370 1.55 -14.15 3.18
C ARG A 370 1.82 -14.20 1.70
N ASP A 371 1.30 -13.23 0.96
CA ASP A 371 1.54 -13.13 -0.47
C ASP A 371 1.45 -11.68 -0.99
N ILE A 372 1.97 -11.50 -2.20
CA ILE A 372 1.69 -10.34 -3.03
C ILE A 372 1.19 -10.82 -4.40
N GLU A 373 -0.11 -10.69 -4.65
CA GLU A 373 -0.70 -11.04 -5.94
C GLU A 373 -0.61 -9.86 -6.90
N ILE A 374 -0.13 -10.12 -8.12
CA ILE A 374 -0.08 -9.13 -9.20
C ILE A 374 -1.05 -9.59 -10.27
N LYS A 375 -1.94 -8.70 -10.72
CA LYS A 375 -2.97 -9.03 -11.70
C LYS A 375 -2.94 -8.10 -12.89
N ALA A 376 -3.25 -8.70 -14.04
CA ALA A 376 -3.57 -8.05 -15.29
C ALA A 376 -5.08 -8.17 -15.51
N LEU A 377 -5.85 -7.27 -14.89
CA LEU A 377 -7.29 -7.21 -15.07
C LEU A 377 -7.62 -6.76 -16.48
N LYS A 378 -8.49 -7.50 -17.16
CA LYS A 378 -9.05 -7.08 -18.43
C LYS A 378 -10.36 -6.33 -18.18
N PHE A 379 -10.48 -5.14 -18.76
CA PHE A 379 -11.68 -4.32 -18.68
C PHE A 379 -12.37 -4.21 -20.03
N LYS A 380 -13.71 -4.12 -20.01
CA LYS A 380 -14.50 -3.64 -21.14
C LYS A 380 -14.20 -2.16 -21.40
N ASN A 381 -14.59 -1.67 -22.57
CA ASN A 381 -14.25 -0.30 -23.00
C ASN A 381 -15.25 0.73 -22.48
N LYS A 382 -16.46 0.30 -22.14
CA LYS A 382 -17.52 1.13 -21.58
C LYS A 382 -18.14 0.47 -20.37
N GLY A 383 -18.65 1.29 -19.47
CA GLY A 383 -19.59 0.84 -18.46
C GLY A 383 -20.38 1.99 -17.87
N GLU A 384 -21.52 1.65 -17.29
CA GLU A 384 -22.38 2.59 -16.58
C GLU A 384 -22.64 2.13 -15.14
N LEU A 385 -22.82 3.10 -14.25
CA LEU A 385 -23.31 2.87 -12.89
C LEU A 385 -24.44 3.86 -12.59
N VAL A 386 -25.53 3.38 -12.00
CA VAL A 386 -26.67 4.21 -11.63
C VAL A 386 -26.90 4.14 -10.13
N SER A 387 -27.12 5.28 -9.49
CA SER A 387 -27.49 5.34 -8.08
C SER A 387 -28.96 4.99 -7.86
N LEU A 388 -29.30 4.54 -6.65
CA LEU A 388 -30.67 4.58 -6.18
C LEU A 388 -31.20 6.03 -6.13
N PRO A 389 -32.52 6.25 -6.15
CA PRO A 389 -33.09 7.57 -6.02
C PRO A 389 -32.73 8.18 -4.66
N LEU A 390 -32.01 9.30 -4.70
CA LEU A 390 -31.80 10.14 -3.56
C LEU A 390 -33.06 10.98 -3.35
N LYS A 391 -33.66 10.97 -2.15
CA LYS A 391 -34.90 11.67 -1.84
C LYS A 391 -34.65 12.79 -0.84
N CYS A 392 -35.24 13.96 -1.09
CA CYS A 392 -35.26 15.11 -0.19
C CYS A 392 -36.72 15.43 0.21
N SER A 393 -36.92 15.99 1.40
CA SER A 393 -38.24 16.47 1.85
C SER A 393 -38.69 17.71 1.08
N ASP A 394 -37.72 18.54 0.70
CA ASP A 394 -37.94 19.84 0.08
C ASP A 394 -37.54 19.84 -1.40
N GLU A 395 -37.96 20.89 -2.11
CA GLU A 395 -37.59 21.06 -3.51
C GLU A 395 -36.09 21.33 -3.66
N ILE A 396 -35.44 20.54 -4.50
CA ILE A 396 -34.03 20.68 -4.86
C ILE A 396 -33.93 21.68 -5.99
N LYS A 397 -33.42 22.88 -5.68
CA LYS A 397 -33.25 23.96 -6.67
C LYS A 397 -31.92 23.96 -7.39
N LYS A 398 -30.87 23.43 -6.74
CA LYS A 398 -29.51 23.42 -7.26
C LYS A 398 -28.81 22.11 -6.94
N VAL A 399 -28.05 21.60 -7.89
CA VAL A 399 -27.23 20.38 -7.72
C VAL A 399 -25.82 20.70 -8.17
N MET A 400 -24.86 20.33 -7.34
CA MET A 400 -23.43 20.42 -7.60
C MET A 400 -22.81 19.05 -7.30
N LEU A 401 -21.82 18.66 -8.09
CA LEU A 401 -21.13 17.38 -7.93
C LEU A 401 -19.65 17.60 -7.60
N GLU A 402 -19.16 16.88 -6.59
CA GLU A 402 -17.74 16.78 -6.27
C GLU A 402 -17.35 15.30 -6.36
N VAL A 403 -16.24 15.00 -7.03
CA VAL A 403 -15.76 13.64 -7.27
C VAL A 403 -14.27 13.53 -7.01
N THR A 404 -13.83 12.33 -6.64
CA THR A 404 -12.43 11.92 -6.70
C THR A 404 -12.33 10.91 -7.84
N GLN A 405 -11.67 11.30 -8.93
CA GLN A 405 -11.53 10.47 -10.13
C GLN A 405 -10.08 10.46 -10.60
N ASN A 406 -9.72 9.42 -11.36
CA ASN A 406 -8.46 9.35 -12.09
C ASN A 406 -8.78 8.95 -13.54
N PRO A 407 -8.36 9.74 -14.55
CA PRO A 407 -7.55 10.96 -14.46
C PRO A 407 -8.31 12.16 -13.90
N ILE A 408 -7.59 13.00 -13.15
CA ILE A 408 -8.11 14.25 -12.54
C ILE A 408 -8.35 15.33 -13.61
N THR A 409 -7.66 15.22 -14.76
CA THR A 409 -7.86 16.08 -15.93
C THR A 409 -8.43 15.25 -17.06
N ASP A 410 -9.08 15.93 -18.02
CA ASP A 410 -9.49 15.29 -19.26
C ASP A 410 -8.29 14.58 -19.91
N SER A 411 -8.54 13.38 -20.41
CA SER A 411 -7.53 12.51 -20.97
C SER A 411 -8.02 11.95 -22.29
N ASP A 412 -7.18 11.96 -23.30
CA ASP A 412 -7.49 11.32 -24.57
C ASP A 412 -7.66 9.79 -24.41
N LEU A 413 -7.19 9.21 -23.30
CA LEU A 413 -7.29 7.78 -23.03
C LEU A 413 -8.65 7.35 -22.47
N THR A 414 -9.34 8.25 -21.77
CA THR A 414 -10.51 7.91 -20.98
C THR A 414 -11.46 9.07 -20.87
N ASN A 415 -12.76 8.78 -21.00
CA ASN A 415 -13.82 9.75 -20.79
C ASN A 415 -14.69 9.31 -19.61
N ILE A 416 -14.83 10.20 -18.62
CA ILE A 416 -15.70 9.99 -17.46
C ILE A 416 -16.78 11.06 -17.52
N SER A 417 -18.03 10.63 -17.67
CA SER A 417 -19.16 11.56 -17.72
C SER A 417 -20.18 11.28 -16.63
N TYR A 418 -20.78 12.36 -16.12
CA TYR A 418 -21.73 12.34 -15.03
C TYR A 418 -23.06 12.93 -15.49
N MET A 419 -24.14 12.28 -15.11
CA MET A 419 -25.49 12.70 -15.48
C MET A 419 -26.41 12.62 -14.28
N ILE A 420 -27.30 13.60 -14.16
CA ILE A 420 -28.34 13.66 -13.12
C ILE A 420 -29.71 13.51 -13.78
N SER A 421 -30.53 12.63 -13.21
CA SER A 421 -31.94 12.53 -13.55
C SER A 421 -32.79 13.04 -12.39
N HIS A 422 -33.75 13.91 -12.70
CA HIS A 422 -34.74 14.45 -11.76
C HIS A 422 -36.10 13.75 -11.83
N ASP A 423 -36.27 12.86 -12.81
CA ASP A 423 -37.52 12.18 -13.15
C ASP A 423 -37.38 10.65 -13.11
N ASN A 424 -36.48 10.17 -12.25
CA ASN A 424 -36.24 8.73 -11.99
C ASN A 424 -35.81 7.95 -13.24
N GLY A 425 -34.92 8.52 -14.04
CA GLY A 425 -34.23 7.89 -15.16
C GLY A 425 -34.87 8.10 -16.54
N ILE A 426 -35.93 8.91 -16.64
CA ILE A 426 -36.60 9.20 -17.92
C ILE A 426 -35.76 10.18 -18.75
N SER A 427 -35.23 11.23 -18.12
CA SER A 427 -34.29 12.19 -18.71
C SER A 427 -32.99 12.29 -17.90
N TRP A 428 -31.89 12.53 -18.60
CA TRP A 428 -30.54 12.63 -18.04
C TRP A 428 -29.90 13.94 -18.47
N ASN A 429 -29.41 14.71 -17.51
CA ASN A 429 -28.78 16.00 -17.73
C ASN A 429 -27.31 15.90 -17.31
N GLN A 430 -26.38 16.20 -18.21
CA GLN A 430 -24.95 16.11 -17.93
C GLN A 430 -24.52 17.18 -16.94
N ILE A 431 -23.64 16.84 -16.00
CA ILE A 431 -23.07 17.75 -15.00
C ILE A 431 -21.56 17.58 -14.96
N GLN A 432 -20.82 18.68 -14.81
CA GLN A 432 -19.37 18.67 -14.63
C GLN A 432 -19.03 18.76 -13.14
N PRO A 433 -18.16 17.88 -12.60
CA PRO A 433 -17.68 18.04 -11.24
C PRO A 433 -16.89 19.35 -11.05
N LYS A 434 -17.11 20.02 -9.92
CA LYS A 434 -16.61 21.36 -9.58
C LYS A 434 -15.10 21.60 -9.76
N HIS A 435 -14.28 20.56 -9.63
CA HIS A 435 -12.81 20.67 -9.64
C HIS A 435 -12.16 20.29 -10.97
N LEU A 436 -12.96 19.90 -11.98
CA LEU A 436 -12.46 19.65 -13.32
C LEU A 436 -12.43 20.96 -14.08
N THR A 437 -11.24 21.48 -14.37
CA THR A 437 -11.09 22.60 -15.31
C THR A 437 -11.49 22.11 -16.70
N GLY A 438 -12.64 22.56 -17.23
CA GLY A 438 -13.05 22.19 -18.58
C GLY A 438 -12.04 22.65 -19.65
N VAL A 439 -11.91 21.89 -20.73
CA VAL A 439 -11.16 22.32 -21.92
C VAL A 439 -11.81 23.56 -22.51
N SER A 440 -11.04 24.63 -22.66
CA SER A 440 -11.51 25.88 -23.25
C SER A 440 -11.94 25.65 -24.71
N GLY A 441 -13.25 25.78 -25.01
CA GLY A 441 -13.76 25.85 -26.40
C GLY A 441 -14.85 24.84 -26.80
N ILE A 442 -15.27 23.92 -25.93
CA ILE A 442 -16.41 23.01 -26.17
C ILE A 442 -17.62 23.49 -25.35
N VAL A 443 -18.84 23.25 -25.84
CA VAL A 443 -20.11 23.55 -25.14
C VAL A 443 -19.96 23.17 -23.66
N SER A 444 -19.98 24.16 -22.78
CA SER A 444 -19.65 23.98 -21.37
C SER A 444 -20.73 23.14 -20.71
N VAL A 445 -20.39 21.90 -20.36
CA VAL A 445 -21.20 21.11 -19.43
C VAL A 445 -21.30 21.91 -18.13
N PRO A 446 -22.51 22.14 -17.59
CA PRO A 446 -22.66 23.01 -16.42
C PRO A 446 -22.08 22.36 -15.17
N GLU A 447 -21.37 23.14 -14.35
CA GLU A 447 -20.93 22.72 -13.00
C GLU A 447 -22.10 22.63 -12.01
N ILE A 448 -23.14 23.43 -12.24
CA ILE A 448 -24.33 23.52 -11.39
C ILE A 448 -25.58 23.35 -12.25
N LEU A 449 -26.39 22.33 -11.92
CA LEU A 449 -27.73 22.18 -12.50
C LEU A 449 -28.74 22.97 -11.66
N ASN A 450 -29.49 23.85 -12.31
CA ASN A 450 -30.54 24.66 -11.69
C ASN A 450 -31.93 24.11 -12.07
N TYR A 451 -32.81 23.92 -11.10
CA TYR A 451 -34.19 23.46 -11.31
C TYR A 451 -35.19 24.52 -10.86
N ASN A 452 -36.19 24.79 -11.70
CA ASN A 452 -37.31 25.69 -11.41
C ASN A 452 -36.92 27.10 -10.89
N ASN A 453 -35.72 27.60 -11.24
CA ASN A 453 -35.30 28.95 -10.90
C ASN A 453 -35.82 29.99 -11.91
N SER A 454 -35.61 31.29 -11.64
CA SER A 454 -35.96 32.36 -12.58
C SER A 454 -35.00 32.47 -13.78
N ASP A 455 -33.87 31.77 -13.75
CA ASP A 455 -32.80 31.89 -14.73
C ASP A 455 -33.14 31.14 -16.03
N PHE A 456 -32.68 31.67 -17.17
CA PHE A 456 -32.98 31.08 -18.49
C PHE A 456 -32.38 29.68 -18.72
N GLU A 457 -31.30 29.36 -18.01
CA GLU A 457 -30.60 28.07 -18.11
C GLU A 457 -31.13 27.02 -17.13
N THR A 458 -32.23 27.31 -16.42
CA THR A 458 -32.84 26.34 -15.50
C THR A 458 -33.54 25.22 -16.27
N ILE A 459 -33.42 23.99 -15.78
CA ILE A 459 -34.25 22.88 -16.18
C ILE A 459 -35.65 23.11 -15.59
N LYS A 460 -36.62 23.38 -16.46
CA LYS A 460 -38.03 23.56 -16.07
C LYS A 460 -38.69 22.19 -15.94
N THR A 461 -39.32 21.96 -14.80
CA THR A 461 -40.01 20.71 -14.48
C THR A 461 -41.46 21.02 -14.10
N ASP A 462 -42.38 20.11 -14.39
CA ASP A 462 -43.81 20.31 -14.09
C ASP A 462 -44.13 20.17 -12.59
N THR A 463 -43.25 19.51 -11.84
CA THR A 463 -43.41 19.23 -10.42
C THR A 463 -42.11 19.55 -9.67
N PRO A 464 -42.18 19.98 -8.39
CA PRO A 464 -40.99 20.19 -7.58
C PRO A 464 -40.05 18.98 -7.58
N VAL A 465 -38.77 19.22 -7.87
CA VAL A 465 -37.75 18.16 -7.91
C VAL A 465 -37.43 17.75 -6.48
N THR A 466 -37.91 16.58 -6.06
CA THR A 466 -37.71 16.04 -4.70
C THR A 466 -36.87 14.76 -4.69
N SER A 467 -36.49 14.25 -5.87
CA SER A 467 -35.64 13.09 -5.99
C SER A 467 -34.68 13.20 -7.17
N LEU A 468 -33.47 12.69 -6.99
CA LEU A 468 -32.42 12.67 -8.00
C LEU A 468 -31.79 11.29 -8.13
N ARG A 469 -31.31 10.95 -9.32
CA ARG A 469 -30.37 9.84 -9.54
C ARG A 469 -29.11 10.35 -10.17
N LEU A 470 -27.99 9.74 -9.81
CA LEU A 470 -26.70 9.91 -10.47
C LEU A 470 -26.47 8.74 -11.41
N LYS A 471 -26.04 9.02 -12.64
CA LYS A 471 -25.45 8.06 -13.55
C LYS A 471 -23.99 8.47 -13.79
N ILE A 472 -23.11 7.48 -13.70
CA ILE A 472 -21.68 7.60 -14.01
C ILE A 472 -21.44 6.73 -15.24
N GLN A 473 -20.84 7.28 -16.28
CA GLN A 473 -20.43 6.54 -17.45
C GLN A 473 -18.91 6.62 -17.58
N LEU A 474 -18.29 5.45 -17.65
CA LEU A 474 -16.85 5.27 -17.84
C LEU A 474 -16.62 4.79 -19.27
N GLU A 475 -15.69 5.41 -19.97
CA GLU A 475 -15.29 5.03 -21.32
C GLU A 475 -13.77 5.10 -21.47
N ARG A 476 -13.22 4.16 -22.25
CA ARG A 476 -11.81 4.05 -22.56
C ARG A 476 -11.61 4.00 -24.07
N GLU A 477 -10.66 4.79 -24.56
CA GLU A 477 -10.27 4.85 -25.97
C GLU A 477 -9.07 3.94 -26.22
N ASP A 478 -9.32 2.65 -26.47
CA ASP A 478 -8.26 1.63 -26.69
C ASP A 478 -7.21 2.04 -27.73
N ALA A 479 -7.62 2.75 -28.78
CA ALA A 479 -6.74 3.20 -29.85
C ALA A 479 -5.65 4.17 -29.37
N ASN A 480 -5.89 4.87 -28.26
CA ASN A 480 -4.98 5.85 -27.70
C ASN A 480 -3.98 5.21 -26.70
N PHE A 481 -4.17 3.93 -26.33
CA PHE A 481 -3.23 3.16 -25.53
C PHE A 481 -2.04 2.66 -26.36
N ILE A 482 -1.16 3.57 -26.75
CA ILE A 482 0.12 3.27 -27.42
C ILE A 482 1.26 3.07 -26.40
N GLU A 483 2.38 2.47 -26.81
CA GLU A 483 3.54 2.28 -25.92
C GLU A 483 4.03 3.65 -25.39
N GLY A 484 4.05 3.82 -24.06
CA GLY A 484 4.38 5.09 -23.40
C GLY A 484 3.19 6.02 -23.12
N SER A 485 1.96 5.66 -23.51
CA SER A 485 0.78 6.51 -23.27
C SER A 485 0.34 6.56 -21.79
N SER A 486 0.70 5.54 -20.99
CA SER A 486 0.30 5.43 -19.58
C SER A 486 1.32 5.99 -18.59
N SER A 487 2.48 6.48 -19.05
CA SER A 487 3.45 7.11 -18.17
C SER A 487 3.05 8.56 -17.93
N LEU A 488 2.28 8.79 -16.86
CA LEU A 488 2.48 10.00 -16.07
C LEU A 488 3.96 9.99 -15.67
N PHE A 489 4.80 10.67 -16.45
CA PHE A 489 6.22 10.82 -16.16
C PHE A 489 6.34 11.67 -14.91
N GLN A 490 6.27 11.04 -13.75
CA GLN A 490 6.78 11.64 -12.53
C GLN A 490 8.30 11.61 -12.66
N LYS A 491 8.86 12.70 -13.21
CA LYS A 491 10.29 12.93 -13.19
C LYS A 491 10.65 13.07 -11.71
N THR A 492 11.15 12.01 -11.09
CA THR A 492 11.66 12.05 -9.72
C THR A 492 12.68 13.18 -9.70
N ALA A 493 12.40 14.24 -8.94
CA ALA A 493 13.30 15.38 -8.89
C ALA A 493 14.68 14.85 -8.51
N THR A 494 15.66 15.04 -9.39
CA THR A 494 17.07 14.82 -9.09
C THR A 494 17.33 15.50 -7.75
N LYS A 495 17.60 14.69 -6.71
CA LYS A 495 17.91 15.22 -5.39
C LYS A 495 19.31 15.83 -5.51
N SER A 496 19.36 17.14 -5.70
CA SER A 496 20.61 17.88 -5.81
C SER A 496 21.18 18.12 -4.42
N GLU A 497 22.35 17.55 -4.15
CA GLU A 497 23.12 17.78 -2.93
C GLU A 497 24.08 18.96 -3.17
N ILE A 498 24.01 19.99 -2.33
CA ILE A 498 24.90 21.15 -2.41
C ILE A 498 25.92 21.04 -1.28
N GLN A 499 27.15 20.68 -1.63
CA GLN A 499 28.28 20.59 -0.71
C GLN A 499 29.16 21.85 -0.85
N GLY A 500 29.56 22.44 0.29
CA GLY A 500 30.52 23.54 0.29
C GLY A 500 31.93 23.00 0.05
N VAL A 501 32.72 23.66 -0.82
CA VAL A 501 34.12 23.26 -1.06
C VAL A 501 34.96 23.58 0.18
N PRO A 502 35.66 22.61 0.80
CA PRO A 502 36.55 22.87 1.92
C PRO A 502 37.68 23.83 1.53
N VAL A 503 38.08 24.70 2.46
CA VAL A 503 39.09 25.75 2.23
C VAL A 503 40.54 25.25 2.08
N SER A 504 40.78 23.94 2.20
CA SER A 504 42.11 23.34 2.18
C SER A 504 42.14 22.07 1.31
N ALA A 505 43.13 21.97 0.42
CA ALA A 505 43.41 20.77 -0.38
C ALA A 505 44.53 19.92 0.26
N PRO A 506 44.52 18.58 0.08
CA PRO A 506 43.48 17.79 -0.59
C PRO A 506 42.21 17.67 0.27
N PHE A 507 41.07 17.51 -0.38
CA PHE A 507 39.79 17.26 0.28
C PHE A 507 39.00 16.18 -0.48
N THR A 508 38.12 15.52 0.27
CA THR A 508 37.20 14.50 -0.26
C THR A 508 35.78 14.98 -0.03
N ILE A 509 34.95 14.92 -1.06
CA ILE A 509 33.50 15.11 -0.94
C ILE A 509 32.88 13.72 -0.85
N THR A 510 32.18 13.45 0.25
CA THR A 510 31.42 12.21 0.45
C THR A 510 29.95 12.53 0.20
N LEU A 511 29.35 11.83 -0.77
CA LEU A 511 27.93 11.97 -1.09
C LEU A 511 27.10 11.08 -0.16
N ASP A 512 25.89 11.52 0.21
CA ASP A 512 24.98 10.74 1.07
C ASP A 512 24.55 9.41 0.43
N LYS A 513 24.53 9.36 -0.91
CA LYS A 513 24.27 8.15 -1.70
C LYS A 513 25.23 8.10 -2.91
N PRO A 514 25.68 6.91 -3.34
CA PRO A 514 26.47 6.79 -4.56
C PRO A 514 25.66 7.31 -5.76
N PRO A 515 26.27 8.14 -6.63
CA PRO A 515 25.59 8.65 -7.82
C PRO A 515 25.38 7.52 -8.83
N ILE A 516 24.38 7.69 -9.71
CA ILE A 516 24.14 6.76 -10.81
C ILE A 516 25.33 6.84 -11.78
N GLU A 517 25.71 5.71 -12.38
CA GLU A 517 26.73 5.67 -13.43
C GLU A 517 26.38 6.70 -14.53
N ASP A 518 27.35 7.50 -14.97
CA ASP A 518 27.20 8.60 -15.93
C ASP A 518 26.33 9.81 -15.50
N SER A 519 25.95 9.93 -14.22
CA SER A 519 25.08 11.03 -13.75
C SER A 519 25.79 12.17 -13.01
N VAL A 520 27.12 12.11 -12.84
CA VAL A 520 27.89 13.14 -12.12
C VAL A 520 28.35 14.22 -13.08
N ILE A 521 27.87 15.44 -12.87
CA ILE A 521 28.30 16.62 -13.63
C ILE A 521 29.00 17.57 -12.66
N ILE A 522 30.31 17.72 -12.81
CA ILE A 522 31.07 18.76 -12.11
C ILE A 522 30.94 20.04 -12.91
N VAL A 523 30.08 20.94 -12.45
CA VAL A 523 29.98 22.29 -13.00
C VAL A 523 31.00 23.14 -12.26
N ASP A 524 32.12 23.50 -12.91
CA ASP A 524 33.06 24.49 -12.38
C ASP A 524 32.41 25.88 -12.50
N PRO A 525 31.89 26.47 -11.42
CA PRO A 525 31.37 27.81 -11.48
C PRO A 525 32.58 28.71 -11.25
N MET A 526 33.24 29.15 -12.33
CA MET A 526 34.02 30.38 -12.26
C MET A 526 33.07 31.54 -11.97
N PHE A 527 32.74 31.70 -10.69
CA PHE A 527 31.99 32.80 -10.12
C PHE A 527 32.80 34.08 -10.37
N GLY A 528 32.33 34.92 -11.29
CA GLY A 528 32.87 36.25 -11.52
C GLY A 528 33.42 36.56 -12.91
N SER A 529 33.39 35.65 -13.89
CA SER A 529 33.75 36.03 -15.27
C SER A 529 32.56 36.72 -15.96
N LYS A 530 32.72 38.00 -16.30
CA LYS A 530 31.83 38.69 -17.25
C LYS A 530 31.89 37.91 -18.56
N GLY A 531 30.80 37.23 -18.93
CA GLY A 531 30.68 36.65 -20.27
C GLY A 531 30.99 37.71 -21.32
N ILE A 532 31.94 37.44 -22.20
CA ILE A 532 32.35 38.37 -23.25
C ILE A 532 31.34 38.20 -24.39
N LYS A 533 30.88 39.30 -25.00
CA LYS A 533 29.84 39.28 -26.03
C LYS A 533 30.22 38.39 -27.23
N GLU A 534 31.51 38.22 -27.49
CA GLU A 534 32.04 37.38 -28.58
C GLU A 534 32.46 35.95 -28.17
N SER A 535 32.41 35.56 -26.88
CA SER A 535 32.84 34.22 -26.47
C SER A 535 31.77 33.18 -26.74
N SER A 536 31.98 32.34 -27.76
CA SER A 536 31.26 31.07 -27.91
C SER A 536 31.89 30.05 -26.95
N TYR A 537 31.07 29.37 -26.16
CA TYR A 537 31.54 28.29 -25.27
C TYR A 537 31.58 26.97 -26.05
N TYR A 538 32.64 26.18 -25.87
CA TYR A 538 32.81 24.88 -26.51
C TYR A 538 32.62 23.77 -25.48
N VAL A 539 31.77 22.79 -25.80
CA VAL A 539 31.62 21.57 -25.00
C VAL A 539 32.16 20.43 -25.84
N LYS A 540 33.17 19.71 -25.33
CA LYS A 540 33.67 18.50 -25.97
C LYS A 540 33.10 17.28 -25.27
N TYR A 541 32.27 16.54 -26.00
CA TYR A 541 31.89 15.17 -25.69
C TYR A 541 33.05 14.24 -26.07
N ASN A 542 33.31 13.20 -25.28
CA ASN A 542 34.31 12.19 -25.67
C ASN A 542 33.63 10.82 -25.70
N GLN A 543 33.20 10.40 -26.90
CA GLN A 543 33.38 9.05 -27.47
C GLN A 543 32.48 8.84 -28.71
N SER A 544 32.84 9.45 -29.85
CA SER A 544 32.73 8.93 -31.23
C SER A 544 32.83 10.09 -32.23
N GLN A 545 33.48 9.85 -33.37
CA GLN A 545 34.07 10.86 -34.26
C GLN A 545 33.10 11.65 -35.16
N SER A 546 31.83 11.88 -34.83
CA SER A 546 31.00 12.71 -35.70
C SER A 546 29.84 13.39 -35.00
N GLU A 547 29.88 14.73 -35.05
CA GLU A 547 28.83 15.71 -34.76
C GLU A 547 28.82 16.32 -33.35
N ASP A 548 29.53 17.46 -33.23
CA ASP A 548 29.45 18.38 -32.10
C ASP A 548 28.07 19.07 -32.08
N THR A 549 27.42 19.13 -30.91
CA THR A 549 26.18 19.90 -30.73
C THR A 549 26.48 21.23 -30.02
N PHE A 550 26.04 22.35 -30.60
CA PHE A 550 26.30 23.70 -30.12
C PHE A 550 25.12 24.25 -29.32
N ILE A 551 25.35 24.70 -28.08
CA ILE A 551 24.34 25.41 -27.28
C ILE A 551 24.88 26.79 -26.91
N GLY A 552 24.20 27.84 -27.38
CA GLY A 552 24.45 29.21 -26.97
C GLY A 552 23.58 29.59 -25.77
N LEU A 553 24.18 30.03 -24.66
CA LEU A 553 23.44 30.63 -23.55
C LEU A 553 23.17 32.11 -23.82
N PRO A 554 21.95 32.63 -23.55
CA PRO A 554 21.64 34.02 -23.81
C PRO A 554 22.32 34.95 -22.81
N PHE A 555 23.13 35.88 -23.32
CA PHE A 555 23.65 37.01 -22.54
C PHE A 555 22.52 37.96 -22.15
N LYS A 556 22.39 38.29 -20.86
CA LYS A 556 21.43 39.29 -20.38
C LYS A 556 22.18 40.47 -19.77
N ASN A 557 22.00 41.65 -20.35
CA ASN A 557 22.52 42.89 -19.79
C ASN A 557 21.88 43.13 -18.42
N ILE A 558 22.69 43.19 -17.37
CA ILE A 558 22.26 43.66 -16.06
C ILE A 558 22.35 45.19 -16.09
N ASN A 559 21.23 45.87 -15.82
CA ASN A 559 21.21 47.34 -15.77
C ASN A 559 22.06 47.82 -14.58
N VAL A 560 22.95 48.77 -14.82
CA VAL A 560 23.81 49.33 -13.77
C VAL A 560 22.93 50.04 -12.73
N PRO A 561 23.07 49.73 -11.43
CA PRO A 561 22.30 50.41 -10.39
C PRO A 561 22.62 51.92 -10.44
N MET A 562 21.56 52.73 -10.34
CA MET A 562 21.71 54.18 -10.30
C MET A 562 21.55 54.67 -8.85
N LYS A 563 22.46 55.54 -8.42
CA LYS A 563 22.45 56.13 -7.08
C LYS A 563 21.87 57.54 -7.18
N LYS A 564 20.93 57.86 -6.30
CA LYS A 564 20.33 59.20 -6.23
C LYS A 564 21.25 60.10 -5.42
N GLY A 565 21.86 61.09 -6.07
CA GLY A 565 22.68 62.10 -5.40
C GLY A 565 21.84 63.03 -4.52
N ILE A 566 22.51 63.76 -3.63
CA ILE A 566 21.88 64.68 -2.65
C ILE A 566 21.07 65.80 -3.35
N ASP A 567 21.42 66.14 -4.59
CA ASP A 567 20.73 67.17 -5.39
C ASP A 567 19.67 66.60 -6.36
N SER A 568 19.21 65.36 -6.14
CA SER A 568 18.23 64.64 -6.98
C SER A 568 18.67 64.33 -8.42
N ILE A 569 19.94 64.55 -8.76
CA ILE A 569 20.55 64.03 -10.00
C ILE A 569 20.83 62.53 -9.79
N VAL A 570 20.40 61.73 -10.77
CA VAL A 570 20.62 60.29 -10.80
C VAL A 570 21.97 60.05 -11.48
N GLU A 571 22.95 59.58 -10.73
CA GLU A 571 24.28 59.24 -11.26
C GLU A 571 24.44 57.73 -11.34
N GLN A 572 25.07 57.27 -12.42
CA GLN A 572 25.41 55.86 -12.60
C GLN A 572 26.52 55.50 -11.62
N GLN A 573 26.29 54.50 -10.77
CA GLN A 573 27.31 54.07 -9.81
C GLN A 573 28.55 53.57 -10.57
N SER A 574 29.72 54.11 -10.26
CA SER A 574 30.96 53.62 -10.88
C SER A 574 31.15 52.15 -10.50
N ALA A 575 31.76 51.36 -11.40
CA ALA A 575 31.99 49.94 -11.15
C ALA A 575 32.71 49.70 -9.82
N ASP A 576 33.56 50.63 -9.40
CA ASP A 576 34.33 50.53 -8.18
C ASP A 576 33.49 50.66 -6.89
N GLU A 577 32.25 51.13 -6.96
CA GLU A 577 31.40 51.31 -5.77
C GLU A 577 30.51 50.09 -5.45
N TRP A 578 30.30 49.17 -6.39
CA TRP A 578 29.37 48.04 -6.20
C TRP A 578 29.92 46.66 -6.58
N LEU A 579 31.11 46.58 -7.18
CA LEU A 579 31.75 45.29 -7.51
C LEU A 579 32.60 44.67 -6.38
N PHE A 580 32.76 45.30 -5.23
CA PHE A 580 33.60 44.74 -4.15
C PHE A 580 32.78 44.04 -3.07
N VAL A 581 33.21 42.84 -2.72
CA VAL A 581 32.77 42.12 -1.53
C VAL A 581 33.72 42.45 -0.39
N TYR A 582 33.16 42.80 0.76
CA TYR A 582 33.91 43.00 2.01
C TYR A 582 33.74 41.76 2.87
N VAL A 583 34.84 41.21 3.37
CA VAL A 583 34.84 40.07 4.30
C VAL A 583 35.54 40.52 5.57
N GLY A 584 34.84 40.49 6.71
CA GLY A 584 35.41 40.94 8.00
C GLY A 584 35.72 42.44 8.11
N GLY A 585 35.19 43.27 7.20
CA GLY A 585 35.42 44.73 7.19
C GLY A 585 36.58 45.20 6.31
N GLU A 586 37.32 44.29 5.66
CA GLU A 586 38.38 44.64 4.71
C GLU A 586 37.96 44.36 3.25
N ARG A 587 38.48 45.18 2.33
CA ARG A 587 38.19 45.10 0.88
C ARG A 587 38.97 43.96 0.25
N TRP A 588 38.28 42.94 -0.23
CA TRP A 588 38.91 41.81 -0.91
C TRP A 588 39.40 42.21 -2.30
N HIS A 589 40.70 42.03 -2.60
CA HIS A 589 41.30 42.34 -3.90
C HIS A 589 41.70 41.02 -4.59
N GLN A 590 41.02 40.66 -5.67
CA GLN A 590 41.48 39.57 -6.54
C GLN A 590 42.53 40.15 -7.51
N ARG A 591 43.79 39.73 -7.37
CA ARG A 591 44.88 40.09 -8.29
C ARG A 591 44.71 39.27 -9.59
N THR A 592 44.02 39.80 -10.59
CA THR A 592 44.03 39.21 -11.94
C THR A 592 45.26 39.70 -12.70
N LYS A 593 46.20 38.79 -13.00
CA LYS A 593 47.27 39.01 -13.98
C LYS A 593 46.69 39.03 -15.41
N ASN A 594 47.34 39.77 -16.31
CA ASN A 594 46.93 39.94 -17.71
C ASN A 594 47.04 38.62 -18.50
N TRP A 595 46.13 38.47 -19.45
CA TRP A 595 45.94 37.29 -20.33
C TRP A 595 47.12 36.99 -21.27
N GLU A 596 48.01 37.95 -21.53
CA GLU A 596 49.12 37.80 -22.48
C GLU A 596 50.27 36.91 -21.96
N ASP A 597 50.25 36.49 -20.69
CA ASP A 597 51.23 35.58 -20.10
C ASP A 597 50.89 34.08 -20.29
N TYR A 598 49.78 33.73 -20.97
CA TYR A 598 49.28 32.35 -21.07
C TYR A 598 49.79 31.54 -22.28
N GLU A 599 50.61 32.10 -23.18
CA GLU A 599 51.10 31.39 -24.38
C GLU A 599 52.44 30.64 -24.21
N SER A 600 52.99 30.53 -23.00
CA SER A 600 54.19 29.68 -22.81
C SER A 600 54.19 28.86 -21.53
N SER A 601 54.34 27.55 -21.72
CA SER A 601 54.69 26.47 -20.78
C SER A 601 53.60 25.89 -19.87
N ASP A 602 53.44 24.56 -20.01
CA ASP A 602 52.96 23.57 -19.04
C ASP A 602 51.76 23.95 -18.18
N THR A 603 50.56 23.80 -18.74
CA THR A 603 49.33 23.75 -17.94
C THR A 603 49.14 22.36 -17.36
N ILE A 604 49.34 22.24 -16.05
CA ILE A 604 48.98 21.07 -15.24
C ILE A 604 47.46 20.86 -15.40
N LEU A 605 47.07 19.78 -16.06
CA LEU A 605 45.69 19.29 -16.03
C LEU A 605 45.43 18.75 -14.63
N ASN A 606 44.54 19.40 -13.88
CA ASN A 606 44.04 18.84 -12.63
C ASN A 606 43.20 17.60 -12.97
N VAL A 607 43.69 16.41 -12.60
CA VAL A 607 42.99 15.14 -12.79
C VAL A 607 42.19 14.84 -11.51
N PHE A 608 40.88 14.61 -11.67
CA PHE A 608 40.02 14.13 -10.60
C PHE A 608 39.97 12.61 -10.67
N ASP A 609 40.22 11.93 -9.56
CA ASP A 609 40.05 10.48 -9.45
C ASP A 609 38.72 10.18 -8.73
N PHE A 610 37.87 9.39 -9.38
CA PHE A 610 36.56 8.96 -8.89
C PHE A 610 36.53 7.47 -8.58
N ASN A 611 36.08 7.12 -7.38
CA ASN A 611 35.87 5.73 -6.99
C ASN A 611 34.37 5.36 -7.06
N PRO A 612 33.93 4.54 -8.03
CA PRO A 612 32.52 4.21 -8.21
C PRO A 612 31.95 3.29 -7.12
N VAL A 613 32.79 2.64 -6.31
CA VAL A 613 32.35 1.72 -5.25
C VAL A 613 32.08 2.45 -3.95
N THR A 614 32.89 3.47 -3.64
CA THR A 614 32.77 4.25 -2.39
C THR A 614 32.05 5.57 -2.57
N GLY A 615 31.88 6.03 -3.81
CA GLY A 615 31.32 7.36 -4.12
C GLY A 615 32.27 8.52 -3.82
N GLU A 616 33.56 8.23 -3.59
CA GLU A 616 34.56 9.24 -3.26
C GLU A 616 35.13 9.91 -4.52
N LEU A 617 35.10 11.24 -4.54
CA LEU A 617 35.82 12.08 -5.48
C LEU A 617 37.04 12.68 -4.76
N SER A 618 38.25 12.39 -5.24
CA SER A 618 39.48 12.87 -4.62
C SER A 618 40.24 13.83 -5.54
N PHE A 619 40.70 14.95 -4.97
CA PHE A 619 41.52 15.94 -5.64
C PHE A 619 42.93 15.90 -5.08
N SER A 620 43.91 15.59 -5.93
CA SER A 620 45.32 15.65 -5.59
C SER A 620 46.06 16.48 -6.64
N PRO A 621 46.77 17.57 -6.26
CA PRO A 621 47.64 18.26 -7.20
C PRO A 621 48.78 17.32 -7.58
N ASP A 622 48.82 16.88 -8.84
CA ASP A 622 49.83 15.96 -9.33
C ASP A 622 51.23 16.60 -9.24
N SER A 623 52.17 15.92 -8.57
CA SER A 623 53.56 16.40 -8.36
C SER A 623 54.58 15.64 -9.22
N SER A 624 54.12 14.88 -10.22
CA SER A 624 54.95 13.91 -10.93
C SER A 624 55.31 14.28 -12.38
N TYR A 625 55.86 15.47 -12.61
CA TYR A 625 56.68 15.73 -13.81
C TYR A 625 57.93 16.55 -13.44
N ALA A 626 59.06 15.86 -13.29
CA ALA A 626 60.38 16.45 -13.14
C ALA A 626 60.93 16.82 -14.53
N CYS A 627 61.03 18.11 -14.84
CA CYS A 627 61.77 18.60 -16.01
C CYS A 627 63.22 18.90 -15.61
N GLU A 628 64.15 18.36 -16.40
CA GLU A 628 65.60 18.43 -16.27
C GLU A 628 66.14 19.87 -16.30
N GLN A 629 67.20 20.13 -15.54
CA GLN A 629 67.89 21.42 -15.53
C GLN A 629 68.64 21.73 -16.83
N PRO A 630 68.68 23.01 -17.25
CA PRO A 630 69.78 23.56 -18.04
C PRO A 630 70.60 24.63 -17.27
N PRO A 631 71.82 24.96 -17.76
CA PRO A 631 73.00 25.20 -16.92
C PRO A 631 73.32 26.67 -16.57
N GLU A 632 73.99 26.80 -15.41
CA GLU A 632 74.63 27.94 -14.70
C GLU A 632 73.91 29.30 -14.63
#